data_AF-A0A7J4J6I8-F1
#
_entry.id   AF-A0A7J4J6I8-F1
#
_cell.length_a   1.000
_cell.length_b   1.000
_cell.length_c   1.000
_cell.angle_alpha   90.00
_cell.angle_beta   90.00
_cell.angle_gamma   90.00
#
_symmetry.space_group_name_H-M   'P 1'
#
loop_
_entity.id
_entity.type
_entity.pdbx_description
1 polymer ?
#
loop_
_entity_poly.entity_id
_entity_poly.type
_entity_poly.pdbx_seq_one_letter_code
_entity_poly.pdbx_strand_id
1 'polypeptide(L)'
;MFQSLLPLFGSTMKVQEILLLLHDAKMVVRQGFYEHELPKIQKFCQQQNLFIEVSRFKVLLADETEFTNKGLRLSVADPRSGMFFVYISKDEEKVLLAHYYELIENHQDLGLLLGYPACCVQFFVQNFTSRKTNLELVPTNPYTNLSQRENDYCLVSHFPCRSDCEMSIQLGEKYFSTIKKIDPQKAQEILSSLSFSVS
;
A
#
# COMPACT_ATOMS: atom_id res chain seq x y z
N MET A 1 10.78 15.94 4.68
CA MET A 1 11.04 14.75 3.83
C MET A 1 9.83 14.37 2.99
N PHE A 2 8.59 14.43 3.51
CA PHE A 2 7.38 14.19 2.72
C PHE A 2 7.29 15.09 1.48
N GLN A 3 7.44 16.40 1.66
CA GLN A 3 7.32 17.40 0.58
C GLN A 3 8.29 17.16 -0.59
N SER A 4 9.49 16.63 -0.33
CA SER A 4 10.47 16.33 -1.38
C SER A 4 10.16 15.04 -2.15
N LEU A 5 9.45 14.09 -1.54
CA LEU A 5 9.11 12.80 -2.16
C LEU A 5 7.75 12.80 -2.84
N LEU A 6 6.84 13.70 -2.44
CA LEU A 6 5.49 13.77 -3.02
C LEU A 6 5.49 13.97 -4.55
N PRO A 7 6.31 14.86 -5.15
CA PRO A 7 6.37 15.00 -6.61
C PRO A 7 6.91 13.77 -7.35
N LEU A 8 7.64 12.90 -6.64
CA LEU A 8 8.23 11.68 -7.19
C LEU A 8 7.24 10.50 -7.15
N PHE A 9 6.55 10.34 -6.02
CA PHE A 9 5.66 9.20 -5.77
C PHE A 9 4.20 9.49 -6.14
N GLY A 10 3.81 10.76 -6.24
CA GLY A 10 2.48 11.18 -6.68
C GLY A 10 1.37 11.11 -5.63
N SER A 11 1.60 10.47 -4.49
CA SER A 11 0.62 10.38 -3.40
C SER A 11 1.29 10.29 -2.02
N THR A 12 0.64 10.84 -1.01
CA THR A 12 0.97 10.79 0.42
C THR A 12 1.06 9.35 0.91
N MET A 13 0.11 8.48 0.54
CA MET A 13 0.15 7.06 0.91
C MET A 13 1.39 6.36 0.35
N LYS A 14 1.76 6.64 -0.91
CA LYS A 14 2.98 6.07 -1.51
C LYS A 14 4.24 6.59 -0.82
N VAL A 15 4.28 7.88 -0.49
CA VAL A 15 5.39 8.48 0.28
C VAL A 15 5.47 7.90 1.68
N GLN A 16 4.34 7.69 2.35
CA GLN A 16 4.29 7.09 3.67
C GLN A 16 4.92 5.68 3.65
N GLU A 17 4.45 4.83 2.74
CA GLU A 17 4.93 3.46 2.59
C GLU A 17 6.45 3.40 2.34
N ILE A 18 7.00 4.25 1.47
CA ILE A 18 8.45 4.26 1.22
C ILE A 18 9.23 4.78 2.43
N LEU A 19 8.69 5.74 3.19
CA LEU A 19 9.32 6.21 4.42
C LEU A 19 9.30 5.13 5.51
N LEU A 20 8.22 4.35 5.61
CA LEU A 20 8.17 3.20 6.52
C LEU A 20 9.22 2.16 6.16
N LEU A 21 9.48 1.92 4.87
CA LEU A 21 10.56 1.04 4.41
C LEU A 21 11.95 1.61 4.77
N LEU A 22 12.20 2.88 4.46
CA LEU A 22 13.49 3.52 4.73
C LEU A 22 13.84 3.53 6.22
N HIS A 23 12.84 3.60 7.09
CA HIS A 23 12.99 3.61 8.55
C HIS A 23 12.72 2.24 9.22
N ASP A 24 12.78 1.14 8.47
CA ASP A 24 12.70 -0.24 8.99
C ASP A 24 11.38 -0.57 9.73
N ALA A 25 10.35 0.24 9.52
CA ALA A 25 9.01 -0.01 10.03
C ALA A 25 8.27 -1.05 9.17
N LYS A 26 8.56 -1.08 7.87
CA LYS A 26 8.03 -2.04 6.88
C LYS A 26 9.17 -2.71 6.12
N MET A 27 9.00 -3.98 5.75
CA MET A 27 10.04 -4.75 5.05
C MET A 27 9.88 -4.71 3.53
N VAL A 28 8.66 -4.71 3.02
CA VAL A 28 8.35 -4.71 1.59
C VAL A 28 7.21 -3.74 1.33
N VAL A 29 7.36 -2.96 0.27
CA VAL A 29 6.35 -2.03 -0.23
C VAL A 29 5.83 -2.53 -1.57
N ARG A 30 4.52 -2.47 -1.77
CA ARG A 30 3.85 -2.79 -3.04
C ARG A 30 3.03 -1.58 -3.48
N GLN A 31 3.36 -0.98 -4.61
CA GLN A 31 2.72 0.24 -5.11
C GLN A 31 2.38 0.14 -6.60
N GLY A 32 1.34 0.83 -7.04
CA GLY A 32 1.01 0.95 -8.47
C GLY A 32 1.64 2.19 -9.09
N PHE A 33 2.28 2.05 -10.25
CA PHE A 33 2.84 3.17 -11.02
C PHE A 33 2.53 3.03 -12.51
N TYR A 34 2.30 4.16 -13.17
CA TYR A 34 2.23 4.20 -14.63
C TYR A 34 3.62 4.10 -15.24
N GLU A 35 3.68 3.64 -16.49
CA GLU A 35 4.93 3.41 -17.22
C GLU A 35 5.87 4.62 -17.22
N HIS A 36 5.32 5.82 -17.41
CA HIS A 36 6.09 7.07 -17.44
C HIS A 36 6.69 7.47 -16.07
N GLU A 37 6.20 6.90 -14.96
CA GLU A 37 6.72 7.13 -13.61
C GLU A 37 7.90 6.20 -13.28
N LEU A 38 7.92 4.99 -13.86
CA LEU A 38 8.88 3.93 -13.52
C LEU A 38 10.36 4.36 -13.57
N PRO A 39 10.86 5.10 -14.59
CA PRO A 39 12.26 5.49 -14.63
C PRO A 39 12.68 6.35 -13.43
N LYS A 40 11.78 7.19 -12.92
CA LYS A 40 12.06 8.04 -11.74
C LYS A 40 12.11 7.21 -10.46
N ILE A 41 11.20 6.23 -10.32
CA ILE A 41 11.15 5.33 -9.17
C ILE A 41 12.37 4.41 -9.13
N GLN A 42 12.78 3.86 -10.28
CA GLN A 42 14.00 3.05 -10.39
C GLN A 42 15.25 3.84 -10.00
N LYS A 43 15.38 5.08 -10.51
CA LYS A 43 16.49 5.97 -10.13
C LYS A 43 16.51 6.27 -8.64
N PHE A 44 15.36 6.52 -8.04
CA PHE A 44 15.25 6.70 -6.59
C PHE A 44 15.70 5.46 -5.82
N CYS A 45 15.23 4.27 -6.19
CA CYS A 45 15.62 3.02 -5.54
C CYS A 45 17.13 2.79 -5.63
N GLN A 46 17.74 3.03 -6.79
CA GLN A 46 19.18 2.95 -6.98
C GLN A 46 19.94 3.91 -6.06
N GLN A 47 19.47 5.16 -5.93
CA GLN A 47 20.08 6.16 -5.05
C GLN A 47 19.97 5.83 -3.57
N GLN A 48 18.93 5.09 -3.17
CA GLN A 48 18.69 4.67 -1.80
C GLN A 48 19.20 3.24 -1.49
N ASN A 49 19.89 2.59 -2.45
CA ASN A 49 20.30 1.18 -2.35
C ASN A 49 19.15 0.23 -2.03
N LEU A 50 18.01 0.41 -2.70
CA LEU A 50 16.83 -0.44 -2.60
C LEU A 50 16.72 -1.36 -3.81
N PHE A 51 16.27 -2.59 -3.59
CA PHE A 51 15.89 -3.53 -4.63
C PHE A 51 14.48 -3.21 -5.12
N ILE A 52 14.24 -3.44 -6.42
CA ILE A 52 12.98 -3.13 -7.09
C ILE A 52 12.65 -4.20 -8.13
N GLU A 53 11.40 -4.67 -8.13
CA GLU A 53 10.83 -5.50 -9.20
C GLU A 53 9.54 -4.88 -9.71
N VAL A 54 9.32 -5.02 -11.01
CA VAL A 54 8.12 -4.53 -11.69
C VAL A 54 7.35 -5.72 -12.22
N SER A 55 6.05 -5.77 -11.93
CA SER A 55 5.15 -6.81 -12.41
C SER A 55 5.21 -6.96 -13.93
N ARG A 56 5.16 -8.20 -14.42
CA ARG A 56 5.13 -8.51 -15.88
C ARG A 56 3.74 -8.36 -16.53
N PHE A 57 2.88 -7.56 -15.92
CA PHE A 57 1.52 -7.27 -16.38
C PHE A 57 1.15 -5.85 -15.98
N LYS A 58 0.16 -5.29 -16.69
CA LYS A 58 -0.46 -4.02 -16.34
C LYS A 58 -1.81 -4.26 -15.70
N VAL A 59 -2.26 -3.34 -14.87
CA VAL A 59 -3.58 -3.36 -14.25
C VAL A 59 -4.33 -2.13 -14.71
N LEU A 60 -5.41 -2.37 -15.46
CA LEU A 60 -6.37 -1.35 -15.81
C LEU A 60 -7.45 -1.32 -14.72
N LEU A 61 -7.55 -0.21 -13.98
CA LEU A 61 -8.64 -0.03 -13.02
C LEU A 61 -9.96 0.05 -13.77
N ALA A 62 -10.98 -0.64 -13.25
CA ALA A 62 -12.23 -0.84 -13.98
C ALA A 62 -13.08 0.42 -14.15
N ASP A 63 -12.82 1.49 -13.40
CA ASP A 63 -13.45 2.82 -13.54
C ASP A 63 -12.53 3.89 -12.94
N GLU A 64 -12.42 5.06 -13.57
CA GLU A 64 -11.61 6.19 -13.06
C GLU A 64 -12.29 6.95 -11.91
N THR A 65 -13.57 6.66 -11.62
CA THR A 65 -14.41 7.46 -10.72
C THR A 65 -14.63 6.86 -9.33
N GLU A 66 -14.33 5.58 -9.10
CA GLU A 66 -14.47 4.92 -7.78
C GLU A 66 -13.23 4.10 -7.44
N PHE A 67 -12.81 4.09 -6.17
CA PHE A 67 -11.65 3.32 -5.72
C PHE A 67 -11.95 1.82 -5.73
N THR A 68 -11.69 1.19 -6.88
CA THR A 68 -11.83 -0.25 -7.06
C THR A 68 -10.50 -0.97 -6.84
N ASN A 69 -10.48 -1.96 -5.94
CA ASN A 69 -9.35 -2.88 -5.83
C ASN A 69 -9.40 -4.00 -6.90
N LYS A 70 -10.31 -3.86 -7.88
CA LYS A 70 -10.39 -4.73 -9.04
C LYS A 70 -9.80 -3.99 -10.23
N GLY A 71 -8.73 -4.54 -10.77
CA GLY A 71 -8.26 -4.15 -12.08
C GLY A 71 -8.12 -5.35 -12.99
N LEU A 72 -8.32 -5.11 -14.29
CA LEU A 72 -8.11 -6.10 -15.32
C LEU A 72 -6.60 -6.25 -15.53
N ARG A 73 -6.06 -7.46 -15.27
CA ARG A 73 -4.68 -7.79 -15.62
C ARG A 73 -4.56 -7.85 -17.14
N LEU A 74 -3.66 -7.05 -17.69
CA LEU A 74 -3.36 -6.90 -19.10
C LEU A 74 -1.93 -7.33 -19.38
N SER A 75 -1.72 -7.87 -20.58
CA SER A 75 -0.37 -8.05 -21.12
C SER A 75 0.35 -6.70 -21.19
N VAL A 76 1.67 -6.71 -21.00
CA VAL A 76 2.51 -5.51 -21.19
C VAL A 76 2.35 -4.95 -22.61
N ALA A 77 2.16 -5.82 -23.60
CA ALA A 77 1.97 -5.44 -25.00
C ALA A 77 0.59 -4.86 -25.33
N ASP A 78 -0.38 -4.88 -24.38
CA ASP A 78 -1.68 -4.26 -24.60
C ASP A 78 -1.50 -2.74 -24.79
N PRO A 79 -2.11 -2.10 -25.79
CA PRO A 79 -1.90 -0.67 -26.05
C PRO A 79 -2.51 0.26 -24.99
N ARG A 80 -3.42 -0.25 -24.13
CA ARG A 80 -4.07 0.57 -23.10
C ARG A 80 -3.08 0.97 -22.00
N SER A 81 -3.23 2.18 -21.50
CA SER A 81 -2.51 2.65 -20.31
C SER A 81 -3.00 1.91 -19.07
N GLY A 82 -2.09 1.43 -18.26
CA GLY A 82 -2.39 0.74 -17.00
C GLY A 82 -1.24 0.88 -16.03
N MET A 83 -1.50 0.59 -14.76
CA MET A 83 -0.48 0.64 -13.73
C MET A 83 0.25 -0.69 -13.63
N PHE A 84 1.56 -0.63 -13.40
CA PHE A 84 2.37 -1.76 -12.99
C PHE A 84 2.43 -1.81 -11.47
N PHE A 85 2.41 -3.00 -10.89
CA PHE A 85 2.80 -3.17 -9.50
C PHE A 85 4.32 -3.17 -9.40
N VAL A 86 4.82 -2.39 -8.45
CA VAL A 86 6.23 -2.26 -8.13
C VAL A 86 6.43 -2.71 -6.69
N TYR A 87 7.38 -3.62 -6.52
CA TYR A 87 7.79 -4.17 -5.24
C TYR A 87 9.13 -3.57 -4.86
N ILE A 88 9.26 -3.04 -3.64
CA ILE A 88 10.47 -2.34 -3.19
C ILE A 88 10.85 -2.87 -1.81
N SER A 89 12.12 -3.20 -1.61
CA SER A 89 12.66 -3.62 -0.31
C SER A 89 14.14 -3.29 -0.19
N LYS A 90 14.66 -3.32 1.04
CA LYS A 90 16.09 -3.36 1.33
C LYS A 90 16.69 -4.77 1.12
N ASP A 91 15.84 -5.77 0.88
CA ASP A 91 16.19 -7.18 0.75
C ASP A 91 15.73 -7.73 -0.61
N GLU A 92 16.68 -8.14 -1.45
CA GLU A 92 16.44 -8.65 -2.80
C GLU A 92 15.51 -9.87 -2.83
N GLU A 93 15.71 -10.81 -1.90
CA GLU A 93 14.91 -12.04 -1.84
C GLU A 93 13.44 -11.71 -1.60
N LYS A 94 13.16 -10.73 -0.74
CA LYS A 94 11.80 -10.30 -0.44
C LYS A 94 11.11 -9.63 -1.63
N VAL A 95 11.84 -8.87 -2.43
CA VAL A 95 11.28 -8.28 -3.66
C VAL A 95 10.92 -9.37 -4.67
N LEU A 96 11.83 -10.34 -4.86
CA LEU A 96 11.61 -11.47 -5.76
C LEU A 96 10.43 -12.35 -5.31
N LEU A 97 10.33 -12.65 -4.01
CA LEU A 97 9.21 -13.39 -3.42
C LEU A 97 7.89 -12.63 -3.59
N ALA A 98 7.87 -11.31 -3.34
CA ALA A 98 6.65 -10.52 -3.50
C ALA A 98 6.15 -10.51 -4.95
N HIS A 99 7.06 -10.36 -5.91
CA HIS A 99 6.74 -10.46 -7.33
C HIS A 99 6.27 -11.87 -7.70
N TYR A 100 6.91 -12.93 -7.18
CA TYR A 100 6.53 -14.31 -7.42
C TYR A 100 5.12 -14.63 -6.88
N TYR A 101 4.83 -14.29 -5.62
CA TYR A 101 3.53 -14.54 -5.01
C TYR A 101 2.40 -13.79 -5.70
N GLU A 102 2.65 -12.59 -6.22
CA GLU A 102 1.67 -11.89 -7.06
C GLU A 102 1.38 -12.66 -8.36
N LEU A 103 2.43 -13.14 -9.03
CA LEU A 103 2.33 -13.82 -10.32
C LEU A 103 1.52 -15.11 -10.22
N ILE A 104 1.70 -15.88 -9.14
CA ILE A 104 0.97 -17.12 -8.89
C ILE A 104 -0.34 -16.90 -8.11
N GLU A 105 -0.74 -15.64 -7.89
CA GLU A 105 -1.97 -15.26 -7.16
C GLU A 105 -2.04 -15.83 -5.73
N ASN A 106 -0.88 -16.02 -5.09
CA ASN A 106 -0.78 -16.45 -3.70
C ASN A 106 -0.95 -15.24 -2.76
N HIS A 107 -2.19 -14.80 -2.61
CA HIS A 107 -2.55 -13.66 -1.77
C HIS A 107 -2.19 -13.86 -0.29
N GLN A 108 -2.18 -15.11 0.18
CA GLN A 108 -1.84 -15.43 1.56
C GLN A 108 -0.38 -15.09 1.85
N ASP A 109 0.55 -15.69 1.12
CA ASP A 109 1.98 -15.49 1.36
C ASP A 109 2.42 -14.07 0.98
N LEU A 110 1.82 -13.47 -0.05
CA LEU A 110 2.04 -12.07 -0.38
C LEU A 110 1.64 -11.15 0.78
N GLY A 111 0.44 -11.34 1.35
CA GLY A 111 -0.03 -10.50 2.46
C GLY A 111 0.86 -10.61 3.70
N LEU A 112 1.30 -11.82 4.04
CA LEU A 112 2.22 -12.05 5.15
C LEU A 112 3.59 -11.40 4.90
N LEU A 113 4.12 -11.51 3.68
CA LEU A 113 5.39 -10.90 3.29
C LEU A 113 5.35 -9.37 3.32
N LEU A 114 4.20 -8.76 3.01
CA LEU A 114 3.96 -7.31 3.14
C LEU A 114 3.83 -6.85 4.60
N GLY A 115 3.87 -7.78 5.56
CA GLY A 115 3.79 -7.51 7.00
C GLY A 115 2.37 -7.37 7.53
N TYR A 116 1.36 -7.86 6.81
CA TYR A 116 -0.02 -7.79 7.27
C TYR A 116 -0.29 -8.83 8.36
N PRO A 117 -1.14 -8.51 9.37
CA PRO A 117 -1.50 -9.48 10.39
C PRO A 117 -2.14 -10.74 9.78
N ALA A 118 -1.74 -11.92 10.23
CA ALA A 118 -2.22 -13.20 9.69
C ALA A 118 -3.76 -13.31 9.71
N CYS A 119 -4.42 -12.80 10.76
CA CYS A 119 -5.89 -12.77 10.83
C CYS A 119 -6.53 -11.89 9.73
N CYS A 120 -5.87 -10.81 9.33
CA CYS A 120 -6.32 -9.90 8.27
C CYS A 120 -6.07 -10.50 6.89
N VAL A 121 -4.94 -11.19 6.72
CA VAL A 121 -4.66 -11.98 5.50
C VAL A 121 -5.70 -13.07 5.31
N GLN A 122 -6.01 -13.84 6.36
CA GLN A 122 -7.03 -14.88 6.31
C GLN A 122 -8.41 -14.30 5.97
N PHE A 123 -8.78 -13.19 6.61
CA PHE A 123 -10.02 -12.48 6.29
C PHE A 123 -10.08 -12.07 4.82
N PHE A 124 -9.00 -11.51 4.28
CA PHE A 124 -8.93 -11.15 2.87
C PHE A 124 -9.13 -12.35 1.95
N VAL A 125 -8.37 -13.44 2.15
CA VAL A 125 -8.44 -14.65 1.32
C VAL A 125 -9.84 -15.28 1.35
N GLN A 126 -10.54 -15.22 2.49
CA GLN A 126 -11.88 -15.79 2.64
C GLN A 126 -13.00 -14.93 2.05
N ASN A 127 -12.82 -13.61 1.98
CA ASN A 127 -13.90 -12.67 1.69
C ASN A 127 -13.73 -11.89 0.39
N PHE A 128 -12.51 -11.73 -0.11
CA PHE A 128 -12.23 -11.01 -1.35
C PHE A 128 -12.64 -11.88 -2.53
N THR A 129 -13.58 -11.38 -3.34
CA THR A 129 -14.05 -12.09 -4.53
C THR A 129 -14.21 -11.10 -5.68
N SER A 130 -14.36 -11.59 -6.91
CA SER A 130 -14.61 -10.75 -8.09
C SER A 130 -15.89 -9.89 -8.00
N ARG A 131 -16.80 -10.20 -7.04
CA ARG A 131 -18.03 -9.46 -6.72
C ARG A 131 -17.92 -8.61 -5.45
N LYS A 132 -16.92 -8.86 -4.60
CA LYS A 132 -16.69 -8.14 -3.33
C LYS A 132 -15.21 -7.77 -3.23
N THR A 133 -14.88 -6.62 -3.80
CA THR A 133 -13.49 -6.14 -3.99
C THR A 133 -13.12 -5.04 -2.99
N ASN A 134 -14.08 -4.53 -2.24
CA ASN A 134 -13.85 -3.64 -1.12
C ASN A 134 -14.32 -4.35 0.17
N LEU A 135 -13.38 -4.66 1.06
CA LEU A 135 -13.65 -5.30 2.35
C LEU A 135 -13.56 -4.30 3.51
N GLU A 136 -13.65 -3.01 3.20
CA GLU A 136 -13.66 -1.96 4.21
C GLU A 136 -14.81 -2.17 5.19
N LEU A 137 -14.49 -2.00 6.47
CA LEU A 137 -15.43 -2.09 7.58
C LEU A 137 -15.70 -0.69 8.11
N VAL A 138 -16.87 -0.51 8.74
CA VAL A 138 -17.18 0.75 9.44
C VAL A 138 -16.10 0.97 10.51
N PRO A 139 -15.30 2.03 10.41
CA PRO A 139 -14.14 2.19 11.29
C PRO A 139 -14.60 2.48 12.72
N THR A 140 -13.89 1.92 13.70
CA THR A 140 -14.08 2.20 15.14
C THR A 140 -12.80 2.75 15.79
N ASN A 141 -11.69 2.77 15.05
CA ASN A 141 -10.40 3.24 15.50
C ASN A 141 -9.67 3.94 14.33
N PRO A 142 -9.04 5.12 14.55
CA PRO A 142 -8.35 5.84 13.48
C PRO A 142 -7.16 5.07 12.86
N TYR A 143 -6.50 4.19 13.61
CA TYR A 143 -5.34 3.41 13.12
C TYR A 143 -5.73 2.32 12.11
N THR A 144 -6.99 1.92 12.08
CA THR A 144 -7.57 0.93 11.16
C THR A 144 -8.54 1.58 10.16
N ASN A 145 -8.68 2.90 10.20
CA ASN A 145 -9.62 3.62 9.36
C ASN A 145 -9.11 3.69 7.91
N LEU A 146 -9.88 3.10 6.99
CA LEU A 146 -9.62 3.11 5.55
C LEU A 146 -10.55 4.05 4.76
N SER A 147 -11.53 4.69 5.42
CA SER A 147 -12.58 5.47 4.75
C SER A 147 -12.08 6.74 4.07
N GLN A 148 -10.85 7.15 4.37
CA GLN A 148 -10.21 8.34 3.78
C GLN A 148 -9.13 7.99 2.77
N ARG A 149 -9.00 6.72 2.35
CA ARG A 149 -7.98 6.30 1.37
C ARG A 149 -8.14 6.99 0.01
N GLU A 150 -9.36 7.35 -0.38
CA GLU A 150 -9.64 8.11 -1.61
C GLU A 150 -9.13 9.54 -1.51
N ASN A 151 -9.07 10.06 -0.28
CA ASN A 151 -8.46 11.35 0.05
C ASN A 151 -6.96 11.19 0.39
N ASP A 152 -6.35 10.05 0.08
CA ASP A 152 -4.93 9.77 0.27
C ASP A 152 -4.49 9.74 1.75
N TYR A 153 -5.42 9.37 2.65
CA TYR A 153 -5.18 9.15 4.08
C TYR A 153 -5.52 7.73 4.50
N CYS A 154 -4.51 6.98 4.95
CA CYS A 154 -4.67 5.77 5.75
C CYS A 154 -3.36 5.43 6.45
N LEU A 155 -3.41 4.76 7.60
CA LEU A 155 -2.20 4.29 8.27
C LEU A 155 -1.80 2.87 7.85
N VAL A 156 -2.76 2.01 7.53
CA VAL A 156 -2.52 0.63 7.09
C VAL A 156 -2.99 0.41 5.65
N SER A 157 -2.30 -0.46 4.92
CA SER A 157 -2.60 -0.76 3.49
C SER A 157 -3.22 -2.13 3.27
N HIS A 158 -3.88 -2.68 4.29
CA HIS A 158 -4.62 -3.95 4.25
C HIS A 158 -6.00 -3.77 4.87
N PHE A 159 -6.93 -4.69 4.57
CA PHE A 159 -8.25 -4.73 5.20
C PHE A 159 -8.17 -5.37 6.59
N PRO A 160 -8.45 -4.63 7.68
CA PRO A 160 -8.56 -5.22 9.00
C PRO A 160 -9.66 -6.28 9.04
N CYS A 161 -9.45 -7.41 9.71
CA CYS A 161 -10.47 -8.46 9.82
C CYS A 161 -11.67 -8.07 10.70
N ARG A 162 -11.51 -7.01 11.49
CA ARG A 162 -12.52 -6.34 12.31
C ARG A 162 -12.10 -4.89 12.50
N SER A 163 -13.05 -3.99 12.73
CA SER A 163 -12.76 -2.54 12.89
C SER A 163 -11.80 -2.24 14.05
N ASP A 164 -11.84 -3.06 15.09
CA ASP A 164 -11.02 -2.99 16.31
C ASP A 164 -9.89 -4.05 16.34
N CYS A 165 -9.36 -4.46 15.17
CA CYS A 165 -8.36 -5.51 15.09
C CYS A 165 -7.07 -5.07 15.81
N GLU A 166 -6.80 -5.61 17.00
CA GLU A 166 -5.66 -5.26 17.84
C GLU A 166 -4.32 -5.28 17.10
N MET A 167 -4.06 -6.33 16.31
CA MET A 167 -2.82 -6.44 15.52
C MET A 167 -2.70 -5.34 14.45
N SER A 168 -3.82 -4.91 13.86
CA SER A 168 -3.82 -3.82 12.88
C SER A 168 -3.68 -2.46 13.55
N ILE A 169 -4.30 -2.28 14.73
CA ILE A 169 -4.13 -1.08 15.56
C ILE A 169 -2.66 -0.91 15.93
N GLN A 170 -2.04 -1.95 16.50
CA GLN A 170 -0.62 -1.93 16.87
C GLN A 170 0.29 -1.62 15.68
N LEU A 171 -0.03 -2.18 14.50
CA LEU A 171 0.71 -1.88 13.27
C LEU A 171 0.53 -0.41 12.85
N GLY A 172 -0.70 0.09 12.86
CA GLY A 172 -1.02 1.48 12.55
C GLY A 172 -0.36 2.47 13.52
N GLU A 173 -0.31 2.14 14.82
CA GLU A 173 0.39 2.92 15.86
C GLU A 173 1.90 2.95 15.62
N LYS A 174 2.50 1.81 15.25
CA LYS A 174 3.91 1.71 14.87
C LYS A 174 4.21 2.60 13.66
N TYR A 175 3.36 2.54 12.64
CA TYR A 175 3.51 3.36 11.43
C TYR A 175 3.34 4.85 11.72
N PHE A 176 2.29 5.23 12.43
CA PHE A 176 2.08 6.60 12.89
C PHE A 176 3.27 7.13 13.70
N SER A 177 3.78 6.35 14.65
CA SER A 177 4.93 6.73 15.47
C SER A 177 6.19 6.93 14.63
N THR A 178 6.36 6.14 13.57
CA THR A 178 7.47 6.29 12.61
C THR A 178 7.31 7.57 11.79
N ILE A 179 6.13 7.80 11.22
CA ILE A 179 5.82 9.02 10.46
C ILE A 179 5.99 10.26 11.34
N LYS A 180 5.51 10.23 12.58
CA LYS A 180 5.61 11.34 13.53
C LYS A 180 7.06 11.71 13.87
N LYS A 181 7.98 10.74 13.89
CA LYS A 181 9.42 11.01 14.07
C LYS A 181 10.04 11.72 12.86
N ILE A 182 9.52 11.46 11.66
CA ILE A 182 10.04 12.00 10.39
C ILE A 182 9.43 13.37 10.09
N ASP A 183 8.11 13.49 10.28
CA ASP A 183 7.29 14.66 9.95
C ASP A 183 6.08 14.73 10.92
N PRO A 184 6.25 15.40 12.08
CA PRO A 184 5.19 15.51 13.09
C PRO A 184 3.92 16.19 12.57
N GLN A 185 4.08 17.18 11.69
CA GLN A 185 2.96 17.93 11.14
C GLN A 185 2.12 17.04 10.22
N LYS A 186 2.75 16.32 9.29
CA LYS A 186 2.05 15.38 8.41
C LYS A 186 1.41 14.24 9.20
N ALA A 187 2.07 13.72 10.23
CA ALA A 187 1.47 12.71 11.11
C ALA A 187 0.18 13.21 11.76
N GLN A 188 0.19 14.43 12.30
CA GLN A 188 -0.99 15.02 12.92
C GLN A 188 -2.12 15.25 11.91
N GLU A 189 -1.79 15.72 10.71
CA GLU A 189 -2.74 15.87 9.60
C GLU A 189 -3.43 14.54 9.26
N ILE A 190 -2.65 13.47 9.07
CA ILE A 190 -3.18 12.12 8.80
C ILE A 190 -4.10 11.68 9.94
N LEU A 191 -3.67 11.79 11.19
CA LEU A 191 -4.47 11.33 12.33
C LEU A 191 -5.76 12.13 12.49
N SER A 192 -5.71 13.45 12.28
CA SER A 192 -6.90 14.31 12.31
C SER A 192 -7.90 13.92 11.22
N SER A 193 -7.45 13.63 10.00
CA SER A 193 -8.31 13.16 8.90
C SER A 193 -8.94 11.79 9.19
N LEU A 194 -8.24 10.91 9.90
CA LEU A 194 -8.73 9.57 10.23
C LEU A 194 -9.56 9.51 11.51
N SER A 195 -9.56 10.57 12.31
CA SER A 195 -10.34 10.66 13.53
C SER A 195 -11.81 10.92 13.21
N PHE A 196 -12.71 10.32 13.98
CA PHE A 196 -14.13 10.57 13.84
C PHE A 196 -14.43 11.99 14.30
N SER A 197 -15.04 12.80 13.44
CA SER A 197 -15.73 13.99 13.90
C SER A 197 -16.80 13.53 14.88
N VAL A 198 -16.68 13.93 16.14
CA VAL A 198 -17.79 13.87 17.08
C VAL A 198 -18.81 14.86 16.55
N SER A 199 -19.82 14.35 15.84
CA SER A 199 -21.04 15.09 15.53
C SER A 199 -21.87 15.25 16.79
#